data_AF-X0YWG9-F1
#
_entry.id   AF-X0YWG9-F1
#
_cell.length_a   1.000
_cell.length_b   1.000
_cell.length_c   1.000
_cell.angle_alpha   90.00
_cell.angle_beta   90.00
_cell.angle_gamma   90.00
#
_symmetry.space_group_name_H-M   'P 1'
#
loop_
_entity.id
_entity.type
_entity.pdbx_description
1 polymer ?
#
loop_
_entity_poly.entity_id
_entity_poly.type
_entity_poly.pdbx_seq_one_letter_code
_entity_poly.pdbx_strand_id
1 'polypeptide(L)'
;QRSMLDEPEPDFNSQEFFRTPRDYGFANISYTNKKIINAELSLEYTGEMKVPHYAGYIEEDRLETTRPFWVVNVRLRKPINITEHYRMSIFTGVHNLLNSYQEDLDKGADRDSGYVYGPAMPRSFYAGFEFSF
;
A
#
# COMPACT_ATOMS: atom_id res chain seq x y z
N GLN A 1 -4.97 19.26 15.43
CA GLN A 1 -4.36 20.47 14.86
C GLN A 1 -3.64 20.06 13.59
N ARG A 2 -3.94 20.72 12.47
CA ARG A 2 -3.39 20.38 11.14
C ARG A 2 -2.14 21.21 10.91
N SER A 3 -1.05 20.59 10.49
CA SER A 3 0.14 21.32 10.04
C SER A 3 -0.11 21.84 8.62
N MET A 4 0.12 23.12 8.42
CA MET A 4 0.10 23.80 7.12
C MET A 4 1.43 24.54 6.96
N LEU A 5 1.78 24.88 5.73
CA LEU A 5 2.88 25.79 5.46
C LEU A 5 2.51 27.20 5.92
N ASP A 6 3.47 27.93 6.49
CA ASP A 6 3.28 29.33 6.91
C ASP A 6 3.04 30.25 5.70
N GLU A 7 3.74 29.98 4.59
CA GLU A 7 3.57 30.64 3.29
C GLU A 7 3.13 29.60 2.24
N PRO A 8 2.25 29.96 1.29
CA PRO A 8 1.84 29.05 0.24
C PRO A 8 3.04 28.64 -0.62
N GLU A 9 3.05 27.38 -1.02
CA GLU A 9 4.03 26.86 -1.97
C GLU A 9 3.94 27.65 -3.30
N PRO A 10 5.06 28.13 -3.86
CA PRO A 10 5.07 29.09 -4.96
C PRO A 10 4.51 28.57 -6.28
N ASP A 11 4.68 27.28 -6.60
CA ASP A 11 4.29 26.74 -7.90
C ASP A 11 2.77 26.50 -7.97
N PHE A 12 2.15 26.06 -6.88
CA PHE A 12 0.73 25.72 -6.83
C PHE A 12 -0.13 26.62 -5.94
N ASN A 13 0.47 27.63 -5.30
CA ASN A 13 -0.18 28.54 -4.34
C ASN A 13 -0.98 27.79 -3.25
N SER A 14 -0.40 26.72 -2.70
CA SER A 14 -1.04 25.84 -1.71
C SER A 14 -0.30 25.86 -0.38
N GLN A 15 -1.04 26.02 0.73
CA GLN A 15 -0.50 25.89 2.08
C GLN A 15 -0.55 24.44 2.60
N GLU A 16 -1.18 23.51 1.88
CA GLU A 16 -1.20 22.10 2.25
C GLU A 16 0.16 21.45 1.96
N PHE A 17 0.70 20.69 2.91
CA PHE A 17 1.86 19.84 2.65
C PHE A 17 1.52 18.79 1.58
N PHE A 18 2.35 18.71 0.55
CA PHE A 18 2.20 17.72 -0.52
C PHE A 18 2.56 16.32 -0.05
N ARG A 19 1.94 15.31 -0.68
CA ARG A 19 2.09 13.88 -0.38
C ARG A 19 1.89 13.52 1.09
N THR A 20 1.11 14.33 1.80
CA THR A 20 0.78 14.13 3.21
C THR A 20 -0.73 13.88 3.31
N PRO A 21 -1.17 12.63 3.58
CA PRO A 21 -2.59 12.32 3.72
C PRO A 21 -3.19 13.05 4.92
N ARG A 22 -4.44 13.49 4.76
CA ARG A 22 -5.19 14.17 5.83
C ARG A 22 -5.43 13.26 7.03
N ASP A 23 -5.61 11.98 6.77
CA ASP A 23 -5.87 10.93 7.75
C ASP A 23 -5.15 9.66 7.29
N TYR A 24 -4.57 8.95 8.25
CA TYR A 24 -3.86 7.71 8.01
C TYR A 24 -4.12 6.75 9.18
N GLY A 25 -4.30 5.48 8.88
CA GLY A 25 -4.52 4.47 9.89
C GLY A 25 -4.05 3.10 9.43
N PHE A 26 -3.58 2.29 10.37
CA PHE A 26 -3.23 0.90 10.11
C PHE A 26 -3.78 0.00 11.22
N ALA A 27 -4.09 -1.23 10.87
CA ALA A 27 -4.52 -2.26 11.78
C ALA A 27 -3.92 -3.62 11.38
N ASN A 28 -3.47 -4.39 12.36
CA ASN A 28 -3.00 -5.75 12.17
C ASN A 28 -3.84 -6.68 13.02
N ILE A 29 -4.38 -7.73 12.40
CA ILE A 29 -5.22 -8.74 13.05
C ILE A 29 -4.56 -10.09 12.79
N SER A 30 -4.25 -10.81 13.87
CA SER A 30 -3.70 -12.16 13.79
C SER A 30 -4.60 -13.14 14.51
N TYR A 31 -4.84 -14.28 13.87
CA TYR A 31 -5.56 -15.42 14.43
C TYR A 31 -4.65 -16.63 14.35
N THR A 32 -4.36 -17.24 15.50
CA THR A 32 -3.47 -18.41 15.57
C THR A 32 -4.23 -19.60 16.10
N ASN A 33 -4.38 -20.62 15.27
CA ASN A 33 -4.86 -21.93 15.68
C ASN A 33 -3.93 -23.00 15.10
N LYS A 34 -3.03 -23.50 15.95
CA LYS A 34 -2.00 -24.50 15.59
C LYS A 34 -2.57 -25.79 14.97
N LYS A 35 -3.86 -26.10 15.17
CA LYS A 35 -4.50 -27.28 14.58
C LYS A 35 -5.17 -26.95 13.25
N ILE A 36 -5.75 -25.77 13.11
CA ILE A 36 -6.63 -25.43 11.98
C ILE A 36 -5.89 -24.54 10.98
N ILE A 37 -5.51 -23.33 11.36
CA ILE A 37 -4.89 -22.34 10.47
C ILE A 37 -4.35 -21.17 11.31
N ASN A 38 -3.32 -20.52 10.80
CA ASN A 38 -2.91 -19.20 11.25
C ASN A 38 -3.25 -18.20 10.14
N ALA A 39 -3.95 -17.13 10.49
CA ALA A 39 -4.34 -16.07 9.56
C ALA A 39 -3.78 -14.73 10.04
N GLU A 40 -3.23 -13.96 9.13
CA GLU A 40 -2.73 -12.60 9.35
C GLU A 40 -3.44 -11.68 8.34
N LEU A 41 -3.98 -10.58 8.84
CA LEU A 41 -4.62 -9.54 8.07
C LEU A 41 -3.99 -8.20 8.44
N SER A 42 -3.49 -7.47 7.46
CA SER A 42 -3.05 -6.08 7.62
C SER A 42 -3.96 -5.18 6.81
N LEU A 43 -4.47 -4.14 7.44
CA LEU A 43 -5.24 -3.08 6.81
C LEU A 43 -4.46 -1.78 6.96
N GLU A 44 -4.34 -1.05 5.88
CA GLU A 44 -3.77 0.29 5.85
C GLU A 44 -4.73 1.18 5.08
N TYR A 45 -4.96 2.37 5.60
CA TYR A 45 -5.83 3.37 5.01
C TYR A 45 -5.07 4.68 4.88
N THR A 46 -5.11 5.22 3.67
CA THR A 46 -4.50 6.49 3.30
C THR A 46 -5.60 7.41 2.81
N GLY A 47 -5.81 8.51 3.52
CA GLY A 47 -6.77 9.55 3.17
C GLY A 47 -6.33 10.38 1.95
N GLU A 48 -7.15 11.38 1.61
CA GLU A 48 -6.85 12.31 0.53
C GLU A 48 -5.56 13.12 0.82
N MET A 49 -4.77 13.37 -0.22
CA MET A 49 -3.59 14.24 -0.17
C MET A 49 -3.46 15.06 -1.45
N LYS A 50 -2.72 16.17 -1.35
CA LYS A 50 -2.29 16.98 -2.49
C LYS A 50 -1.02 16.39 -3.10
N VAL A 51 -0.99 16.14 -4.41
CA VAL A 51 0.16 15.57 -5.11
C VAL A 51 0.45 16.37 -6.38
N PRO A 52 1.64 16.99 -6.50
CA PRO A 52 2.07 17.62 -7.73
C PRO A 52 2.20 16.61 -8.87
N HIS A 53 1.69 16.98 -10.04
CA HIS A 53 1.86 16.31 -11.32
C HIS A 53 2.48 17.32 -12.28
N TYR A 54 3.75 17.14 -12.63
CA TYR A 54 4.49 18.11 -13.45
C TYR A 54 4.30 17.85 -14.95
N ALA A 55 4.41 18.91 -15.73
CA ALA A 55 4.31 18.89 -17.18
C ALA A 55 5.39 18.02 -17.83
N GLY A 56 5.05 17.43 -18.98
CA GLY A 56 5.87 16.46 -19.71
C GLY A 56 4.96 15.44 -20.37
N TYR A 57 4.40 14.54 -19.56
CA TYR A 57 3.33 13.63 -19.99
C TYR A 57 1.97 14.34 -20.08
N ILE A 58 1.73 15.30 -19.18
CA ILE A 58 0.61 16.23 -19.22
C ILE A 58 1.05 17.60 -19.73
N GLU A 59 0.11 18.41 -20.22
CA GLU A 59 0.42 19.70 -20.88
C GLU A 59 0.92 20.78 -19.93
N GLU A 60 0.44 20.80 -18.68
CA GLU A 60 0.74 21.83 -17.69
C GLU A 60 0.81 21.24 -16.28
N ASP A 61 1.57 21.90 -15.39
CA ASP A 61 1.69 21.49 -13.99
C ASP A 61 0.33 21.54 -13.29
N ARG A 62 0.01 20.47 -12.56
CA ARG A 62 -1.28 20.33 -11.89
C ARG A 62 -1.12 19.83 -10.45
N LEU A 63 -1.84 20.45 -9.52
CA LEU A 63 -1.93 19.96 -8.16
C LEU A 63 -3.13 19.03 -7.99
N GLU A 64 -2.86 17.73 -7.96
CA GLU A 64 -3.91 16.72 -7.87
C GLU A 64 -4.35 16.46 -6.44
N THR A 65 -5.63 16.08 -6.29
CA THR A 65 -6.16 15.59 -5.00
C THR A 65 -6.46 14.11 -5.13
N THR A 66 -5.69 13.29 -4.43
CA THR A 66 -5.83 11.83 -4.52
C THR A 66 -7.14 11.40 -3.86
N ARG A 67 -7.78 10.37 -4.43
CA ARG A 67 -8.87 9.66 -3.73
C ARG A 67 -8.27 8.88 -2.54
N PRO A 68 -9.00 8.75 -1.42
CA PRO A 68 -8.55 7.91 -0.32
C PRO A 68 -8.57 6.43 -0.76
N PHE A 69 -7.67 5.62 -0.22
CA PHE A 69 -7.55 4.21 -0.60
C PHE A 69 -7.16 3.31 0.57
N TRP A 70 -7.48 2.03 0.41
CA TRP A 70 -7.20 0.97 1.39
C TRP A 70 -6.25 -0.06 0.80
N VAL A 71 -5.21 -0.45 1.55
CA VAL A 71 -4.36 -1.59 1.24
C VAL A 71 -4.65 -2.70 2.24
N VAL A 72 -5.17 -3.82 1.73
CA VAL A 72 -5.49 -4.99 2.55
C VAL A 72 -4.56 -6.13 2.15
N ASN A 73 -3.79 -6.64 3.11
CA ASN A 73 -2.91 -7.79 2.92
C ASN A 73 -3.45 -8.96 3.74
N VAL A 74 -3.52 -10.15 3.14
CA VAL A 74 -3.96 -11.37 3.79
C VAL A 74 -2.87 -12.42 3.66
N ARG A 75 -2.59 -13.14 4.75
CA ARG A 75 -1.74 -14.33 4.74
C ARG A 75 -2.40 -15.44 5.53
N LEU A 76 -2.40 -16.62 4.95
CA LEU A 76 -2.85 -17.87 5.56
C LEU A 76 -1.68 -18.82 5.66
N ARG A 77 -1.49 -19.43 6.81
CA ARG A 77 -0.44 -20.42 7.09
C ARG A 77 -1.05 -21.65 7.76
N LYS A 78 -0.73 -22.83 7.24
CA LYS A 78 -1.13 -24.12 7.81
C LYS A 78 0.11 -24.88 8.26
N PRO A 79 0.33 -25.05 9.58
CA PRO A 79 1.35 -25.97 10.08
C PRO A 79 0.90 -27.43 9.87
N ILE A 80 1.87 -28.28 9.51
CA ILE A 80 1.74 -29.71 9.24
C ILE A 80 2.87 -30.39 10.02
N ASN A 81 2.50 -31.22 11.00
CA ASN A 81 3.46 -32.05 11.74
C ASN A 81 3.78 -33.28 10.89
N ILE A 82 5.05 -33.46 10.52
CA ILE A 82 5.51 -34.64 9.77
C ILE A 82 5.98 -35.71 10.76
N THR A 83 6.83 -35.32 11.72
CA THR A 83 7.26 -36.15 12.86
C THR A 83 7.34 -35.31 14.14
N GLU A 84 7.78 -35.88 15.27
CA GLU A 84 8.04 -35.10 16.49
C GLU A 84 9.15 -34.05 16.33
N HIS A 85 10.08 -34.28 15.40
CA HIS A 85 11.22 -33.39 15.13
C HIS A 85 11.02 -32.53 13.87
N TYR A 86 10.25 -32.99 12.89
CA TYR A 86 10.06 -32.30 11.61
C TYR A 86 8.68 -31.64 11.50
N ARG A 87 8.68 -30.33 11.24
CA ARG A 87 7.48 -29.54 10.95
C ARG A 87 7.60 -28.85 9.61
N MET A 88 6.52 -28.84 8.85
CA MET A 88 6.38 -28.05 7.63
C MET A 88 5.20 -27.11 7.78
N SER A 89 5.30 -25.89 7.29
CA SER A 89 4.16 -24.99 7.14
C SER A 89 3.99 -24.63 5.68
N ILE A 90 2.79 -24.79 5.14
CA ILE A 90 2.43 -24.18 3.85
C ILE A 90 1.80 -22.82 4.12
N PHE A 91 2.08 -21.84 3.28
CA PHE A 91 1.44 -20.53 3.37
C PHE A 91 1.08 -19.98 2.00
N THR A 92 0.03 -19.19 1.98
CA THR A 92 -0.40 -18.42 0.82
C THR A 92 -0.87 -17.06 1.28
N GLY A 93 -0.82 -16.06 0.42
CA GLY A 93 -1.33 -14.75 0.74
C GLY A 93 -1.55 -13.90 -0.49
N VAL A 94 -2.15 -12.75 -0.22
CA VAL A 94 -2.45 -11.72 -1.20
C VAL A 94 -1.97 -10.40 -0.64
N HIS A 95 -1.09 -9.73 -1.39
CA HIS A 95 -0.77 -8.32 -1.17
C HIS A 95 -1.76 -7.46 -1.95
N ASN A 96 -2.18 -6.35 -1.34
CA ASN A 96 -3.07 -5.37 -1.96
C ASN A 96 -4.33 -6.04 -2.55
N LEU A 97 -5.09 -6.76 -1.71
CA LEU A 97 -6.28 -7.54 -2.09
C LEU A 97 -7.33 -6.72 -2.84
N LEU A 98 -7.49 -5.45 -2.47
CA LEU A 98 -8.44 -4.51 -3.09
C LEU A 98 -7.92 -3.91 -4.41
N ASN A 99 -6.67 -4.19 -4.78
CA ASN A 99 -6.01 -3.67 -5.97
C ASN A 99 -6.03 -2.14 -6.04
N SER A 100 -5.73 -1.45 -4.94
CA SER A 100 -5.71 0.02 -4.85
C SER A 100 -4.52 0.67 -5.56
N TYR A 101 -3.95 0.01 -6.57
CA TYR A 101 -2.83 0.51 -7.35
C TYR A 101 -3.25 1.74 -8.16
N GLN A 102 -2.34 2.70 -8.30
CA GLN A 102 -2.60 3.95 -9.00
C GLN A 102 -2.90 3.69 -10.49
N GLU A 103 -4.04 4.18 -10.97
CA GLU A 103 -4.53 3.93 -12.34
C GLU A 103 -4.01 4.94 -13.37
N ASP A 104 -3.65 6.14 -12.93
CA ASP A 104 -3.26 7.30 -13.73
C ASP A 104 -1.74 7.52 -13.77
N LEU A 105 -0.96 6.45 -13.63
CA LEU A 105 0.49 6.55 -13.80
C LEU A 105 0.85 6.89 -15.25
N ASP A 106 1.63 7.95 -15.39
CA ASP A 106 2.29 8.37 -16.62
C ASP A 106 3.17 7.25 -17.22
N LYS A 107 3.33 7.28 -18.55
CA LYS A 107 4.05 6.24 -19.31
C LYS A 107 4.97 6.86 -20.35
N GLY A 108 6.03 6.14 -20.71
CA GLY A 108 6.97 6.58 -21.74
C GLY A 108 8.09 7.46 -21.19
N ALA A 109 8.79 8.15 -22.11
CA ALA A 109 9.98 8.94 -21.79
C ALA A 109 9.66 10.22 -21.00
N ASP A 110 8.49 10.83 -21.24
CA ASP A 110 8.11 12.12 -20.67
C ASP A 110 7.34 11.98 -19.34
N ARG A 111 7.31 10.78 -18.75
CA ARG A 111 6.62 10.52 -17.49
C ARG A 111 7.19 11.36 -16.34
N ASP A 112 6.30 11.96 -15.55
CA ASP A 112 6.65 12.44 -14.21
C ASP A 112 6.91 11.23 -13.28
N SER A 113 8.18 10.95 -12.99
CA SER A 113 8.56 9.85 -12.09
C SER A 113 8.25 10.14 -10.63
N GLY A 114 7.95 11.38 -10.27
CA GLY A 114 7.48 11.80 -8.96
C GLY A 114 5.96 11.69 -8.77
N TYR A 115 5.19 11.48 -9.84
CA TYR A 115 3.73 11.33 -9.79
C TYR A 115 3.30 9.92 -9.37
N VAL A 116 3.70 9.51 -8.16
CA VAL A 116 3.37 8.22 -7.56
C VAL A 116 2.88 8.45 -6.13
N TYR A 117 1.68 7.95 -5.82
CA TYR A 117 1.04 8.13 -4.50
C TYR A 117 0.29 6.90 -3.99
N GLY A 118 0.09 5.87 -4.83
CA GLY A 118 -0.52 4.60 -4.45
C GLY A 118 0.47 3.53 -3.95
N PRO A 119 -0.01 2.32 -3.61
CA PRO A 119 0.84 1.21 -3.24
C PRO A 119 1.80 0.84 -4.37
N ALA A 120 3.07 0.57 -4.05
CA ALA A 120 4.11 0.27 -5.03
C ALA A 120 3.87 -1.04 -5.79
N MET A 121 3.11 -1.97 -5.22
CA MET A 121 2.77 -3.24 -5.85
C MET A 121 1.27 -3.32 -6.18
N PRO A 122 0.90 -3.78 -7.39
CA PRO A 122 -0.47 -4.15 -7.70
C PRO A 122 -0.88 -5.40 -6.90
N ARG A 123 -2.15 -5.80 -7.01
CA ARG A 123 -2.64 -7.02 -6.35
C ARG A 123 -1.77 -8.23 -6.74
N SER A 124 -1.14 -8.83 -5.75
CA SER A 124 -0.13 -9.88 -5.96
C SER A 124 -0.43 -11.09 -5.08
N PHE A 125 -0.48 -12.27 -5.69
CA PHE A 125 -0.69 -13.53 -5.00
C PHE A 125 0.65 -14.24 -4.79
N TYR A 126 0.82 -14.84 -3.62
CA TYR A 126 2.02 -15.64 -3.32
C TYR A 126 1.64 -16.91 -2.58
N ALA A 127 2.52 -17.91 -2.71
CA ALA A 127 2.47 -19.14 -1.95
C ALA A 127 3.90 -19.62 -1.69
N GLY A 128 4.07 -20.37 -0.61
CA GLY A 128 5.36 -20.93 -0.24
C GLY A 128 5.21 -21.97 0.86
N PHE A 129 6.33 -22.55 1.25
CA PHE A 129 6.40 -23.46 2.37
C PHE A 129 7.65 -23.14 3.20
N GLU A 130 7.60 -23.51 4.47
CA GLU A 130 8.68 -23.35 5.43
C GLU A 130 8.90 -24.68 6.12
N PHE A 131 10.15 -25.12 6.21
CA PHE A 131 10.53 -26.36 6.86
C PHE A 131 11.32 -26.04 8.14
N SER A 132 11.03 -26.76 9.22
CA SER A 132 11.69 -26.61 10.52
C SER A 132 12.09 -27.99 11.05
N PHE A 133 13.32 -28.09 11.54
CA PHE A 133 13.95 -29.27 12.14
C PHE A 133 14.22 -29.08 13.64
#